data_AF-A0A9E1IEM2-F1
#
_entry.id   AF-A0A9E1IEM2-F1
#
_cell.length_a   1.000
_cell.length_b   1.000
_cell.length_c   1.000
_cell.angle_alpha   90.00
_cell.angle_beta   90.00
_cell.angle_gamma   90.00
#
_symmetry.space_group_name_H-M   'P 1'
#
loop_
_entity.id
_entity.type
_entity.pdbx_description
1 polymer ?
#
loop_
_entity_poly.entity_id
_entity_poly.type
_entity_poly.pdbx_seq_one_letter_code
_entity_poly.pdbx_strand_id
1 'polypeptide(L)'
;MLFVLLLVSPTWGGTITMSGTAWKQLQDPEELPEPKPPGPVAVKRYLWLDPREEAVYFKSIWQVEAPRPGWFDSQVVGSGVEVTRATWDGRQTALSSHPDGSRVLEWVEEGAELVVEGLVFGDPTRGVQLELLPTALGRI
;
A
#
# COMPACT_ATOMS: atom_id res chain seq x y z
N MET A 1 5.44 -50.01 -14.74
CA MET A 1 6.42 -49.33 -15.61
C MET A 1 7.62 -49.00 -14.74
N LEU A 2 8.80 -49.55 -15.06
CA LEU A 2 10.01 -49.42 -14.26
C LEU A 2 10.71 -48.11 -14.63
N PHE A 3 11.03 -47.25 -13.65
CA PHE A 3 11.97 -46.14 -13.85
C PHE A 3 13.18 -46.33 -12.94
N VAL A 4 14.35 -46.47 -13.56
CA VAL A 4 15.65 -46.52 -12.91
C VAL A 4 16.13 -45.09 -12.71
N LEU A 5 16.44 -44.72 -11.46
CA LEU A 5 17.05 -43.43 -11.13
C LEU A 5 18.57 -43.62 -10.98
N LEU A 6 19.35 -43.09 -11.92
CA LEU A 6 20.81 -42.99 -11.82
C LEU A 6 21.14 -41.64 -11.16
N LEU A 7 21.66 -41.68 -9.94
CA LEU A 7 22.23 -40.52 -9.25
C LEU A 7 23.67 -40.33 -9.74
N VAL A 8 23.88 -39.30 -10.57
CA VAL A 8 25.20 -38.73 -10.82
C VAL A 8 25.11 -37.24 -10.54
N SER A 9 25.86 -36.79 -9.54
CA SER A 9 26.15 -35.38 -9.26
C SER A 9 27.68 -35.24 -9.24
N PRO A 10 28.27 -34.01 -9.32
CA PRO A 10 27.65 -32.69 -9.49
C PRO A 10 28.42 -31.79 -10.48
N THR A 11 27.78 -31.13 -11.45
CA THR A 11 28.33 -29.87 -11.97
C THR A 11 27.29 -28.99 -12.65
N TRP A 12 27.03 -27.82 -12.03
CA TRP A 12 26.68 -26.53 -12.65
C TRP A 12 25.22 -26.34 -13.16
N GLY A 13 24.50 -25.45 -12.48
CA GLY A 13 23.48 -24.57 -13.09
C GLY A 13 22.40 -25.20 -13.96
N GLY A 14 21.78 -26.30 -13.53
CA GLY A 14 20.64 -26.87 -14.26
C GLY A 14 19.35 -26.08 -13.99
N THR A 15 18.80 -25.42 -15.01
CA THR A 15 17.40 -24.95 -14.97
C THR A 15 16.48 -26.16 -15.12
N ILE A 16 15.78 -26.52 -14.05
CA ILE A 16 14.70 -27.51 -14.11
C ILE A 16 13.44 -26.77 -14.55
N THR A 17 12.95 -27.05 -15.75
CA THR A 17 11.66 -26.56 -16.21
C THR A 17 10.59 -27.60 -15.85
N MET A 18 9.67 -27.20 -14.98
CA MET A 18 8.54 -28.03 -14.55
C MET A 18 7.23 -27.39 -15.02
N SER A 19 6.27 -28.20 -15.45
CA SER A 19 4.94 -27.70 -15.79
C SER A 19 4.19 -27.30 -14.52
N GLY A 20 3.34 -26.27 -14.59
CA GLY A 20 2.53 -25.83 -13.45
C GLY A 20 1.64 -26.95 -12.88
N THR A 21 1.25 -27.91 -13.71
CA THR A 21 0.50 -29.11 -13.28
C THR A 21 1.34 -30.07 -12.45
N ALA A 22 2.59 -30.33 -12.86
CA ALA A 22 3.51 -31.18 -12.10
C ALA A 22 3.89 -30.55 -10.75
N TRP A 23 4.06 -29.22 -10.72
CA TRP A 23 4.26 -28.47 -9.47
C TRP A 23 3.07 -28.64 -8.51
N LYS A 24 1.83 -28.48 -9.00
CA LYS A 24 0.61 -28.62 -8.19
C LYS A 24 0.40 -30.02 -7.61
N GLN A 25 0.96 -31.07 -8.25
CA GLN A 25 0.87 -32.44 -7.75
C GLN A 25 1.92 -32.77 -6.68
N LEU A 26 2.98 -31.95 -6.57
CA LEU A 26 4.01 -32.06 -5.55
C LEU A 26 3.68 -31.27 -4.28
N GLN A 27 2.71 -30.35 -4.37
CA GLN A 27 2.12 -29.74 -3.19
C GLN A 27 1.25 -30.82 -2.53
N ASP A 28 1.56 -31.19 -1.29
CA ASP A 28 0.56 -31.84 -0.44
C ASP A 28 -0.72 -31.02 -0.53
N PRO A 29 -1.92 -31.63 -0.54
CA PRO A 29 -3.17 -30.89 -0.45
C PRO A 29 -3.27 -30.28 0.94
N GLU A 30 -2.43 -29.28 1.21
CA GLU A 30 -2.68 -28.25 2.19
C GLU A 30 -4.04 -27.69 1.78
N GLU A 31 -5.05 -27.93 2.62
CA GLU A 31 -6.29 -27.18 2.55
C GLU A 31 -5.88 -25.72 2.41
N LEU A 32 -6.11 -25.14 1.21
CA LEU A 32 -5.80 -23.75 0.98
C LEU A 32 -6.53 -23.00 2.10
N PRO A 33 -5.80 -22.29 2.99
CA PRO A 33 -6.45 -21.66 4.12
C PRO A 33 -7.55 -20.77 3.57
N GLU A 34 -8.75 -20.84 4.17
CA GLU A 34 -9.86 -20.02 3.74
C GLU A 34 -9.39 -18.57 3.58
N PRO A 35 -9.70 -17.91 2.45
CA PRO A 35 -9.21 -16.56 2.20
C PRO A 35 -9.70 -15.64 3.31
N LYS A 36 -8.80 -15.28 4.21
CA LYS A 36 -9.09 -14.32 5.27
C LYS A 36 -9.39 -12.98 4.62
N PRO A 37 -10.45 -12.26 5.05
CA PRO A 37 -10.69 -10.91 4.54
C PRO A 37 -9.44 -10.04 4.77
N PRO A 38 -9.16 -9.08 3.86
CA PRO A 38 -8.00 -8.22 4.02
C PRO A 38 -8.10 -7.43 5.33
N GLY A 39 -6.94 -7.01 5.85
CA GLY A 39 -6.92 -6.02 6.92
C GLY A 39 -7.46 -4.67 6.45
N PRO A 40 -7.25 -3.60 7.22
CA PRO A 40 -7.68 -2.26 6.85
C PRO A 40 -7.18 -1.85 5.47
N VAL A 41 -8.09 -1.38 4.62
CA VAL A 41 -7.80 -0.94 3.25
C VAL A 41 -8.44 0.42 2.99
N ALA A 42 -7.72 1.30 2.32
CA ALA A 42 -8.36 2.51 1.81
C ALA A 42 -9.22 2.12 0.60
N VAL A 43 -10.47 2.57 0.57
CA VAL A 43 -11.44 2.21 -0.49
C VAL A 43 -11.85 3.40 -1.34
N LYS A 44 -11.76 4.62 -0.80
CA LYS A 44 -12.08 5.85 -1.51
C LYS A 44 -11.11 6.95 -1.11
N ARG A 45 -10.90 7.88 -2.05
CA ARG A 45 -10.14 9.08 -1.81
C ARG A 45 -10.79 10.29 -2.49
N TYR A 46 -10.91 11.38 -1.75
CA TYR A 46 -11.34 12.68 -2.24
C TYR A 46 -10.18 13.66 -2.12
N LEU A 47 -10.00 14.49 -3.13
CA LEU A 47 -8.95 15.49 -3.17
C LEU A 47 -9.56 16.86 -3.47
N TRP A 48 -9.27 17.82 -2.61
CA TRP A 48 -9.50 19.23 -2.86
C TRP A 48 -8.17 19.92 -3.06
N LEU A 49 -8.11 20.76 -4.08
CA LEU A 49 -6.95 21.59 -4.41
C LEU A 49 -7.39 23.05 -4.42
N ASP A 50 -6.61 23.89 -3.77
CA ASP A 50 -6.83 25.33 -3.67
C ASP A 50 -5.53 26.05 -4.06
N PRO A 51 -5.45 26.57 -5.29
CA PRO A 51 -4.30 27.35 -5.73
C PRO A 51 -4.10 28.60 -4.87
N ARG A 52 -2.85 28.86 -4.48
CA ARG A 52 -2.40 30.05 -3.76
C ARG A 52 -1.21 30.67 -4.47
N GLU A 53 -0.84 31.90 -4.13
CA GLU A 53 0.17 32.68 -4.86
C GLU A 53 1.48 31.92 -5.14
N GLU A 54 1.99 31.16 -4.17
CA GLU A 54 3.27 30.42 -4.27
C GLU A 54 3.15 28.91 -4.00
N ALA A 55 1.93 28.40 -3.87
CA ALA A 55 1.70 27.01 -3.50
C ALA A 55 0.31 26.52 -3.93
N VAL A 56 0.11 25.21 -3.90
CA VAL A 56 -1.22 24.60 -3.94
C VAL A 56 -1.50 24.02 -2.56
N TYR A 57 -2.54 24.52 -1.89
CA TYR A 57 -3.09 23.83 -0.73
C TYR A 57 -3.84 22.60 -1.20
N PHE A 58 -3.65 21.49 -0.49
CA PHE A 58 -4.45 20.30 -0.72
C PHE A 58 -5.08 19.81 0.58
N LYS A 59 -6.24 19.17 0.42
CA LYS A 59 -6.88 18.35 1.43
C LYS A 59 -7.24 17.02 0.79
N SER A 60 -6.66 15.94 1.30
CA SER A 60 -6.97 14.58 0.88
C SER A 60 -7.75 13.87 1.97
N ILE A 61 -8.93 13.36 1.64
CA ILE A 61 -9.74 12.53 2.54
C ILE A 61 -9.72 11.10 2.02
N TRP A 62 -9.36 10.15 2.88
CA TRP A 62 -9.28 8.73 2.61
C TRP A 62 -10.32 8.02 3.47
N GLN A 63 -11.17 7.21 2.84
CA GLN A 63 -12.08 6.32 3.56
C GLN A 63 -11.41 4.96 3.67
N VAL A 64 -11.17 4.52 4.90
CA VAL A 64 -10.57 3.24 5.23
C VAL A 64 -11.68 2.29 5.69
N GLU A 65 -11.77 1.13 5.07
CA GLU A 65 -12.61 0.04 5.54
C GLU A 65 -11.74 -0.99 6.25
N ALA A 66 -12.22 -1.53 7.36
CA ALA A 66 -11.55 -2.60 8.11
C ALA A 66 -12.52 -3.77 8.29
N PRO A 67 -12.65 -4.69 7.31
CA PRO A 67 -13.48 -5.89 7.46
C PRO A 67 -13.04 -6.79 8.64
N ARG A 68 -11.77 -6.67 9.02
CA ARG A 68 -11.21 -7.18 10.27
C ARG A 68 -10.24 -6.14 10.86
N PRO A 69 -10.05 -6.13 12.18
CA PRO A 69 -9.00 -5.33 12.80
C PRO A 69 -7.60 -5.63 12.24
N GLY A 70 -6.76 -4.61 12.16
CA GLY A 70 -5.38 -4.76 11.71
C GLY A 70 -4.61 -3.45 11.61
N TRP A 71 -3.37 -3.54 11.13
CA TRP A 71 -2.55 -2.37 10.82
C TRP A 71 -2.90 -1.79 9.45
N PHE A 72 -3.14 -0.49 9.42
CA PHE A 72 -3.13 0.31 8.21
C PHE A 72 -1.75 0.97 8.08
N ASP A 73 -0.95 0.53 7.11
CA ASP A 73 0.35 1.13 6.76
C ASP A 73 0.28 1.63 5.31
N SER A 74 0.24 2.95 5.15
CA SER A 74 0.12 3.58 3.84
C SER A 74 1.00 4.80 3.74
N GLN A 75 1.63 4.96 2.59
CA GLN A 75 2.13 6.27 2.19
C GLN A 75 0.96 7.12 1.68
N VAL A 76 0.81 8.33 2.21
CA VAL A 76 -0.37 9.18 1.99
C VAL A 76 -0.08 10.33 1.04
N VAL A 77 1.17 10.81 1.01
CA VAL A 77 1.66 11.84 0.09
C VAL A 77 3.13 11.57 -0.28
N GLY A 78 3.57 12.05 -1.44
CA GLY A 78 4.97 12.00 -1.90
C GLY A 78 5.88 13.03 -1.23
N SER A 79 7.18 12.98 -1.53
CA SER A 79 8.23 13.79 -0.88
C SER A 79 8.19 15.29 -1.20
N GLY A 80 7.45 15.71 -2.22
CA GLY A 80 7.28 17.12 -2.61
C GLY A 80 6.21 17.88 -1.80
N VAL A 81 5.64 17.25 -0.78
CA VAL A 81 4.47 17.76 -0.05
C VAL A 81 4.84 18.11 1.38
N GLU A 82 4.57 19.35 1.80
CA GLU A 82 4.63 19.74 3.21
C GLU A 82 3.29 19.45 3.87
N VAL A 83 3.22 18.42 4.71
CA VAL A 83 2.01 18.11 5.49
C VAL A 83 1.94 19.04 6.69
N THR A 84 0.82 19.76 6.82
CA THR A 84 0.56 20.66 7.94
C THR A 84 -0.39 20.05 8.97
N ARG A 85 -1.26 19.12 8.56
CA ARG A 85 -2.20 18.44 9.45
C ARG A 85 -2.54 17.05 8.94
N ALA A 86 -2.65 16.10 9.87
CA ALA A 86 -3.24 14.79 9.63
C ALA A 86 -4.19 14.42 10.77
N THR A 87 -5.39 13.92 10.44
CA THR A 87 -6.35 13.42 11.42
C THR A 87 -6.93 12.07 11.03
N TRP A 88 -7.09 11.20 12.02
CA TRP A 88 -7.79 9.92 11.95
C TRP A 88 -9.07 10.02 12.77
N ASP A 89 -10.24 9.92 12.13
CA ASP A 89 -11.56 10.15 12.74
C ASP A 89 -11.64 11.48 13.51
N GLY A 90 -11.05 12.53 12.91
CA GLY A 90 -10.98 13.86 13.50
C GLY A 90 -9.95 14.03 14.63
N ARG A 91 -9.36 12.96 15.15
CA ARG A 91 -8.25 13.01 16.13
C ARG A 91 -6.92 13.20 15.39
N GLN A 92 -6.03 14.04 15.93
CA GLN A 92 -4.70 14.18 15.34
C GLN A 92 -3.96 12.84 15.32
N THR A 93 -3.39 12.49 14.16
CA THR A 93 -2.55 11.31 13.97
C THR A 93 -1.14 11.74 13.55
N ALA A 94 -0.15 10.91 13.85
CA ALA A 94 1.22 11.16 13.46
C ALA A 94 1.50 10.59 12.07
N LEU A 95 2.28 11.33 11.28
CA LEU A 95 2.88 10.81 10.06
C LEU A 95 4.38 10.62 10.27
N SER A 96 4.92 9.52 9.75
CA SER A 96 6.37 9.36 9.63
C SER A 96 6.83 9.95 8.29
N SER A 97 7.93 10.70 8.33
CA SER A 97 8.59 11.17 7.12
C SER A 97 9.53 10.09 6.58
N HIS A 98 9.38 9.76 5.30
CA HIS A 98 10.26 8.87 4.56
C HIS A 98 10.84 9.60 3.32
N PRO A 99 11.96 9.13 2.75
CA PRO A 99 12.56 9.77 1.58
C PRO A 99 11.63 9.87 0.37
N ASP A 100 10.67 8.95 0.25
CA ASP A 100 9.66 8.90 -0.81
C ASP A 100 8.37 9.67 -0.47
N GLY A 101 8.17 10.08 0.78
CA GLY A 101 7.03 10.88 1.23
C GLY A 101 6.56 10.56 2.66
N SER A 102 5.36 11.01 3.02
CA SER A 102 4.82 10.79 4.37
C SER A 102 3.98 9.53 4.44
N ARG A 103 4.16 8.76 5.53
CA ARG A 103 3.41 7.53 5.81
C ARG A 103 2.60 7.65 7.08
N VAL A 104 1.50 6.93 7.14
CA VAL A 104 0.69 6.72 8.33
C VAL A 104 0.75 5.23 8.70
N LEU A 105 0.89 4.97 9.99
CA LEU A 105 0.78 3.63 10.57
C LEU A 105 -0.20 3.71 11.75
N GLU A 106 -1.37 3.12 11.60
CA GLU A 106 -2.42 3.12 12.62
C GLU A 106 -3.03 1.73 12.76
N TRP A 107 -3.40 1.35 13.99
CA TRP A 107 -4.20 0.15 14.23
C TRP A 107 -5.67 0.53 14.11
N VAL A 108 -6.40 -0.21 13.29
CA VAL A 108 -7.77 0.11 12.90
C VAL A 108 -8.67 -1.03 13.30
N GLU A 109 -9.58 -0.78 14.24
CA GLU A 109 -10.58 -1.73 14.71
C GLU A 109 -11.80 -1.78 13.77
N GLU A 110 -12.23 -0.61 13.30
CA GLU A 110 -13.37 -0.40 12.41
C GLU A 110 -13.04 0.65 11.35
N GLY A 111 -13.84 0.73 10.29
CA GLY A 111 -13.60 1.70 9.22
C GLY A 111 -13.51 3.15 9.72
N ALA A 112 -12.69 3.96 9.06
CA ALA A 112 -12.29 5.28 9.54
C ALA A 112 -12.06 6.28 8.41
N GLU A 113 -12.08 7.56 8.75
CA GLU A 113 -11.68 8.65 7.87
C GLU A 113 -10.28 9.16 8.22
N LEU A 114 -9.37 9.10 7.24
CA LEU A 114 -8.07 9.77 7.31
C LEU A 114 -8.11 11.05 6.48
N VAL A 115 -7.83 12.19 7.11
CA VAL A 115 -7.70 13.50 6.46
C VAL A 115 -6.26 13.94 6.53
N VAL A 116 -5.68 14.32 5.39
CA VAL A 116 -4.33 14.88 5.28
C VAL A 116 -4.40 16.21 4.56
N GLU A 117 -3.82 17.24 5.16
CA GLU A 117 -3.78 18.61 4.63
C GLU A 117 -2.35 19.10 4.56
N GLY A 118 -2.07 19.94 3.57
CA GLY A 118 -0.74 20.50 3.41
C GLY A 118 -0.59 21.40 2.19
N LEU A 119 0.66 21.63 1.83
CA LEU A 119 1.07 22.55 0.77
C LEU A 119 2.02 21.83 -0.20
N VAL A 120 1.90 22.19 -1.47
CA VAL A 120 2.93 21.92 -2.47
C VAL A 120 3.41 23.25 -3.01
N PHE A 121 4.67 23.58 -2.75
CA PHE A 121 5.24 24.84 -3.23
C PHE A 121 5.52 24.78 -4.72
N GLY A 122 5.23 25.88 -5.40
CA GLY A 122 5.36 26.01 -6.84
C GLY A 122 4.36 26.99 -7.42
N ASP A 123 4.62 27.43 -8.65
CA ASP A 123 3.71 28.32 -9.37
C ASP A 123 2.48 27.52 -9.84
N PRO A 124 1.28 27.74 -9.26
CA PRO A 124 0.09 26.99 -9.64
C PRO A 124 -0.34 27.25 -11.09
N THR A 125 0.07 28.37 -11.68
CA THR A 125 -0.28 28.73 -13.07
C THR A 125 0.53 27.94 -14.11
N ARG A 126 1.68 27.40 -13.70
CA ARG A 126 2.56 26.56 -14.54
C ARG A 126 2.30 25.06 -14.36
N GLY A 127 1.44 24.71 -13.43
CA GLY A 127 1.18 23.33 -13.02
C GLY A 127 2.15 22.88 -11.93
N VAL A 128 1.63 22.11 -10.98
CA VAL A 128 2.38 21.56 -9.86
C VAL A 128 2.22 20.04 -9.88
N GLN A 129 3.32 19.31 -9.74
CA GLN A 129 3.29 17.86 -9.64
C GLN A 129 2.98 17.46 -8.19
N LEU A 130 1.75 16.99 -7.96
CA LEU A 130 1.34 16.43 -6.70
C LEU A 130 1.40 14.90 -6.79
N GLU A 131 2.37 14.32 -6.10
CA GLU A 131 2.50 12.87 -5.98
C GLU A 131 1.55 12.35 -4.90
N LEU A 132 0.29 12.12 -5.29
CA LEU A 132 -0.64 11.37 -4.45
C LEU A 132 -0.59 9.90 -4.82
N LEU A 133 -0.13 9.07 -3.90
CA LEU A 133 -0.03 7.64 -4.14
C LEU A 133 -1.39 6.96 -4.21
N PRO A 134 -1.58 5.94 -5.05
CA PRO A 134 -2.85 5.26 -5.20
C PRO A 134 -3.35 4.70 -3.86
N THR A 135 -4.65 4.47 -3.78
CA THR A 135 -5.33 3.88 -2.63
C THR A 135 -4.56 2.65 -2.13
N ALA A 136 -4.00 2.70 -0.91
CA ALA A 136 -3.15 1.62 -0.43
C ALA A 136 -3.95 0.34 -0.22
N LEU A 137 -3.44 -0.74 -0.80
CA LEU A 137 -3.85 -2.09 -0.45
C LEU A 137 -3.24 -2.40 0.91
N GLY A 138 -4.09 -2.66 1.91
CA GLY A 138 -3.64 -3.16 3.22
C GLY A 138 -2.78 -4.40 3.03
N ARG A 139 -1.63 -4.43 3.71
CA ARG A 139 -0.76 -5.62 3.71
C ARG A 139 -1.26 -6.60 4.77
N ILE A 140 -1.44 -7.85 4.34
CA ILE A 140 -1.79 -9.00 5.19
C ILE A 140 -0.60 -9.47 6.00
#